data_AF-A0A3A5W783-F1
#
_entry.id   AF-A0A3A5W783-F1
#
_cell.length_a   1.000
_cell.length_b   1.000
_cell.length_c   1.000
_cell.angle_alpha   90.00
_cell.angle_beta   90.00
_cell.angle_gamma   90.00
#
_symmetry.space_group_name_H-M   'P 1'
#
loop_
_entity.id
_entity.type
_entity.pdbx_description
1 polymer ?
#
loop_
_entity_poly.entity_id
_entity_poly.type
_entity_poly.pdbx_seq_one_letter_code
_entity_poly.pdbx_strand_id
1 'polypeptide(L)'
;MTMMRIHVFLGLLLMGSAIVPGMVQAHSADTFTVVIKQSGLTPSTSQITYNDSVVWHNTDGRENLTHRVVFDVDGDGLYNGSGDWDSGELVAKCDSTTENSTENNSSSDCNITFMVWFNGTFGVGEYNYQDLLSDGTVLNGTIVVMEDVHIENSTSPAIGSTFGATENENVQPSSVEEEDVDDGDDIRRLILMVGGLSGLGALGLIVLLLIRRS
;
A
#
# COMPACT_ATOMS: atom_id res chain seq x y z
N MET A 1 17.87 -57.45 10.37
CA MET A 1 17.59 -56.34 11.33
C MET A 1 18.03 -54.96 10.81
N THR A 2 18.39 -54.83 9.52
CA THR A 2 18.92 -53.60 8.89
C THR A 2 17.87 -52.89 8.05
N MET A 3 17.01 -53.62 7.32
CA MET A 3 15.96 -53.05 6.46
C MET A 3 14.85 -52.32 7.23
N MET A 4 14.37 -52.91 8.34
CA MET A 4 13.34 -52.30 9.19
C MET A 4 13.82 -51.01 9.88
N ARG A 5 15.11 -50.90 10.18
CA ARG A 5 15.71 -49.68 10.74
C ARG A 5 15.78 -48.58 9.67
N ILE A 6 16.14 -48.92 8.43
CA ILE A 6 16.19 -47.95 7.32
C ILE A 6 14.79 -47.42 6.98
N HIS A 7 13.76 -48.27 6.98
CA HIS A 7 12.38 -47.81 6.74
C HIS A 7 11.84 -46.92 7.86
N VAL A 8 12.19 -47.21 9.12
CA VAL A 8 11.83 -46.34 10.26
C VAL A 8 12.55 -44.99 10.16
N PHE A 9 13.84 -44.97 9.81
CA PHE A 9 14.57 -43.72 9.60
C PHE A 9 14.03 -42.91 8.41
N LEU A 10 13.75 -43.57 7.29
CA LEU A 10 13.18 -42.90 6.10
C LEU A 10 11.77 -42.38 6.36
N GLY A 11 10.95 -43.15 7.10
CA GLY A 11 9.62 -42.72 7.53
C GLY A 11 9.66 -41.54 8.50
N LEU A 12 10.62 -41.52 9.42
CA LEU A 12 10.80 -40.41 10.36
C LEU A 12 11.34 -39.15 9.68
N LEU A 13 12.20 -39.30 8.67
CA LEU A 13 12.66 -38.20 7.80
C LEU A 13 11.52 -37.60 6.97
N LEU A 14 10.69 -38.45 6.35
CA LEU A 14 9.52 -38.03 5.57
C LEU A 14 8.45 -37.37 6.46
N MET A 15 8.21 -37.90 7.66
CA MET A 15 7.29 -37.31 8.63
C MET A 15 7.84 -35.97 9.15
N GLY A 16 9.16 -35.84 9.36
CA GLY A 16 9.80 -34.59 9.75
C GLY A 16 9.69 -33.48 8.69
N SER A 17 9.74 -33.85 7.40
CA SER A 17 9.54 -32.91 6.29
C SER A 17 8.12 -32.34 6.20
N ALA A 18 7.11 -33.04 6.74
CA ALA A 18 5.71 -32.61 6.69
C ALA A 18 5.33 -31.62 7.81
N ILE A 19 6.22 -31.39 8.79
CA ILE A 19 5.97 -30.56 9.98
C ILE A 19 6.57 -29.15 9.85
N VAL A 20 7.12 -28.79 8.69
CA VAL A 20 7.52 -27.42 8.41
C VAL A 20 6.52 -26.79 7.44
N PRO A 21 5.34 -26.31 7.89
CA PRO A 21 4.71 -25.23 7.19
C PRO A 21 5.64 -24.03 7.36
N GLY A 22 6.53 -23.83 6.40
CA GLY A 22 7.14 -22.54 6.17
C GLY A 22 6.01 -21.61 5.77
N MET A 23 5.47 -20.90 6.75
CA MET A 23 4.57 -19.77 6.53
C MET A 23 5.40 -18.65 5.91
N VAL A 24 5.57 -18.74 4.60
CA VAL A 24 6.09 -17.66 3.78
C VAL A 24 4.88 -16.80 3.44
N GLN A 25 4.60 -15.79 4.27
CA GLN A 25 3.73 -14.70 3.86
C GLN A 25 4.54 -13.81 2.92
N ALA A 26 4.07 -13.67 1.69
CA ALA A 26 4.77 -12.93 0.65
C ALA A 26 4.01 -11.61 0.37
N HIS A 27 4.59 -10.48 0.80
CA HIS A 27 4.31 -9.21 0.13
C HIS A 27 4.64 -9.39 -1.36
N SER A 28 3.65 -9.12 -2.22
CA SER A 28 3.88 -9.09 -3.66
C SER A 28 4.51 -7.75 -4.01
N ALA A 29 5.64 -7.76 -4.72
CA ALA A 29 6.35 -6.54 -5.09
C ALA A 29 5.41 -5.55 -5.79
N ASP A 30 5.36 -4.31 -5.29
CA ASP A 30 4.56 -3.22 -5.84
C ASP A 30 5.45 -2.09 -6.41
N THR A 31 4.85 -1.16 -7.14
CA THR A 31 5.51 0.03 -7.71
C THR A 31 4.86 1.30 -7.18
N PHE A 32 5.56 2.00 -6.28
CA PHE A 32 5.14 3.30 -5.79
C PHE A 32 5.55 4.42 -6.75
N THR A 33 4.65 5.36 -7.04
CA THR A 33 4.95 6.49 -7.96
C THR A 33 5.13 7.79 -7.21
N VAL A 34 6.29 8.45 -7.42
CA VAL A 34 6.52 9.86 -7.09
C VAL A 34 6.31 10.69 -8.34
N VAL A 35 5.34 11.60 -8.31
CA VAL A 35 5.09 12.51 -9.43
C VAL A 35 5.91 13.78 -9.23
N ILE A 36 6.79 14.07 -10.18
CA ILE A 36 7.55 15.31 -10.24
C ILE A 36 6.71 16.36 -10.97
N LYS A 37 6.40 17.46 -10.30
CA LYS A 37 5.58 18.56 -10.82
C LYS A 37 6.33 19.88 -10.67
N GLN A 38 5.85 20.91 -11.37
CA GLN A 38 6.28 22.29 -11.16
C GLN A 38 6.14 22.74 -9.70
N SER A 39 5.12 22.26 -8.97
CA SER A 39 4.92 22.59 -7.56
C SER A 39 5.83 21.82 -6.60
N GLY A 40 6.62 20.86 -7.11
CA GLY A 40 7.49 19.97 -6.33
C GLY A 40 7.11 18.50 -6.43
N LEU A 41 7.77 17.68 -5.60
CA LEU A 41 7.60 16.23 -5.52
C LEU A 41 6.28 15.86 -4.83
N THR A 42 5.50 14.95 -5.42
CA THR A 42 4.24 14.46 -4.85
C THR A 42 4.23 12.92 -4.77
N PRO A 43 4.27 12.34 -3.56
CA PRO A 43 4.65 12.99 -2.30
C PRO A 43 6.16 13.23 -2.23
N SER A 44 6.59 14.18 -1.39
CA SER A 44 8.02 14.42 -1.11
C SER A 44 8.61 13.35 -0.19
N THR A 45 7.79 12.76 0.68
CA THR A 45 8.17 11.67 1.58
C THR A 45 7.23 10.50 1.37
N SER A 46 7.80 9.32 1.14
CA SER A 46 7.06 8.09 0.86
C SER A 46 7.52 6.97 1.78
N GLN A 47 6.63 6.05 2.10
CA GLN A 47 6.94 4.84 2.83
C GLN A 47 6.55 3.65 1.95
N ILE A 48 7.49 2.72 1.75
CA ILE A 48 7.31 1.50 0.96
C ILE A 48 7.79 0.28 1.75
N THR A 49 7.43 -0.91 1.28
CA THR A 49 7.90 -2.16 1.86
C THR A 49 9.15 -2.64 1.13
N TYR A 50 10.06 -3.31 1.82
CA TYR A 50 11.19 -3.98 1.18
C TYR A 50 10.69 -4.92 0.07
N ASN A 51 11.43 -4.99 -1.04
CA ASN A 51 11.09 -5.68 -2.28
C ASN A 51 10.13 -4.92 -3.22
N ASP A 52 9.73 -3.69 -2.88
CA ASP A 52 9.02 -2.79 -3.78
C ASP A 52 9.97 -1.98 -4.67
N SER A 53 9.39 -1.25 -5.62
CA SER A 53 10.09 -0.29 -6.47
C SER A 53 9.46 1.09 -6.34
N VAL A 54 10.26 2.13 -6.60
CA VAL A 54 9.79 3.51 -6.73
C VAL A 54 10.05 3.97 -8.15
N VAL A 55 9.03 4.55 -8.78
CA VAL A 55 9.14 5.24 -10.06
C VAL A 55 8.92 6.74 -9.86
N TRP A 56 9.87 7.54 -10.32
CA TRP A 56 9.74 8.97 -10.45
C TRP A 56 9.23 9.28 -11.85
N HIS A 57 8.15 10.04 -11.96
CA HIS A 57 7.54 10.40 -13.24
C HIS A 57 7.50 11.92 -13.41
N ASN A 58 8.19 12.44 -14.43
CA ASN A 58 8.21 13.86 -14.72
C ASN A 58 6.93 14.31 -15.43
N THR A 59 6.23 15.26 -14.82
CA THR A 59 5.02 15.92 -15.35
C THR A 59 5.15 17.44 -15.35
N ASP A 60 6.34 17.98 -15.11
CA ASP A 60 6.59 19.41 -15.10
C ASP A 60 6.54 20.01 -16.50
N GLY A 61 5.43 20.66 -16.84
CA GLY A 61 5.21 21.24 -18.18
C GLY A 61 6.00 22.52 -18.51
N ARG A 62 6.96 22.95 -17.67
CA ARG A 62 7.80 24.12 -17.95
C ARG A 62 8.73 23.85 -19.15
N GLU A 63 8.83 24.80 -20.07
CA GLU A 63 9.68 24.66 -21.27
C GLU A 63 11.17 24.66 -20.91
N ASN A 64 11.95 23.82 -21.61
CA ASN A 64 13.40 23.67 -21.45
C ASN A 64 13.87 23.37 -20.02
N LEU A 65 12.99 22.81 -19.19
CA LEU A 65 13.32 22.36 -17.85
C LEU A 65 13.45 20.84 -17.83
N THR A 66 14.55 20.35 -17.28
CA THR A 66 14.77 18.92 -17.02
C THR A 66 14.96 18.69 -15.54
N HIS A 67 14.63 17.48 -15.12
CA HIS A 67 14.77 17.00 -13.75
C HIS A 67 15.80 15.88 -13.71
N ARG A 68 16.51 15.72 -12.60
CA ARG A 68 17.51 14.65 -12.43
C ARG A 68 17.47 14.17 -10.99
N VAL A 69 16.94 12.97 -10.80
CA VAL A 69 16.79 12.33 -9.51
C VAL A 69 18.07 11.60 -9.15
N VAL A 70 18.68 11.97 -8.03
CA VAL A 70 19.98 11.49 -7.59
C VAL A 70 19.98 11.11 -6.11
N PHE A 71 20.78 10.11 -5.78
CA PHE A 71 21.11 9.73 -4.41
C PHE A 71 22.61 9.47 -4.32
N ASP A 72 23.22 10.11 -3.33
CA ASP A 72 24.65 10.04 -3.04
C ASP A 72 24.80 9.42 -1.64
N VAL A 73 25.32 8.19 -1.60
CA VAL A 73 25.41 7.42 -0.36
C VAL A 73 26.60 7.83 0.50
N ASP A 74 27.70 8.27 -0.11
CA ASP A 74 28.95 8.57 0.58
C ASP A 74 29.21 10.07 0.75
N GLY A 75 28.37 10.91 0.13
CA GLY A 75 28.33 12.36 0.29
C GLY A 75 29.46 13.07 -0.43
N ASP A 76 30.09 12.45 -1.43
CA ASP A 76 31.22 13.04 -2.16
C ASP A 76 30.78 14.01 -3.27
N GLY A 77 29.47 14.10 -3.52
CA GLY A 77 28.86 14.96 -4.54
C GLY A 77 28.95 14.41 -5.96
N LEU A 78 29.44 13.18 -6.12
CA LEU A 78 29.37 12.38 -7.33
C LEU A 78 28.22 11.37 -7.18
N TYR A 79 27.65 10.96 -8.30
CA TYR A 79 26.52 10.01 -8.34
C TYR A 79 26.90 8.78 -9.17
N ASN A 80 28.11 8.25 -8.95
CA ASN A 80 28.72 7.21 -9.79
C ASN A 80 29.25 6.01 -8.99
N GLY A 81 29.04 6.01 -7.67
CA GLY A 81 29.34 4.91 -6.77
C GLY A 81 28.36 3.75 -6.91
N SER A 82 28.73 2.59 -6.37
CA SER A 82 27.90 1.37 -6.42
C SER A 82 26.64 1.44 -5.56
N GLY A 83 26.57 2.39 -4.63
CA GLY A 83 25.40 2.66 -3.79
C GLY A 83 24.67 3.94 -4.19
N ASP A 84 25.06 4.57 -5.29
CA ASP A 84 24.42 5.77 -5.80
C ASP A 84 23.40 5.41 -6.86
N TRP A 85 22.49 6.34 -7.11
CA TRP A 85 21.68 6.30 -8.32
C TRP A 85 21.58 7.68 -8.96
N ASP A 86 21.46 7.68 -10.28
CA ASP A 86 21.31 8.85 -11.12
C ASP A 86 20.36 8.53 -12.26
N SER A 87 19.26 9.27 -12.36
CA SER A 87 18.28 9.09 -13.41
C SER A 87 18.75 9.51 -14.80
N GLY A 88 19.81 10.32 -14.88
CA GLY A 88 20.04 11.19 -16.04
C GLY A 88 18.95 12.25 -16.16
N GLU A 89 18.90 12.96 -17.28
CA GLU A 89 17.89 13.99 -17.51
C GLU A 89 16.52 13.39 -17.79
N LEU A 90 15.52 13.86 -17.04
CA LEU A 90 14.11 13.53 -17.19
C LEU A 90 13.37 14.72 -17.80
N VAL A 91 12.78 14.52 -18.97
CA VAL A 91 11.94 15.51 -19.66
C VAL A 91 10.46 15.26 -19.37
N ALA A 92 9.64 16.31 -19.51
CA ALA A 92 8.20 16.23 -19.25
C ALA A 92 7.43 15.42 -20.30
N LYS A 93 7.93 15.43 -21.55
CA LYS A 93 7.31 14.76 -22.68
C LYS A 93 8.37 14.49 -23.74
N CYS A 94 8.28 13.33 -24.38
CA CYS A 94 9.03 13.02 -25.58
C CYS A 94 8.23 13.40 -26.83
N ASP A 95 8.90 14.06 -27.78
CA ASP A 95 8.30 14.37 -29.08
C ASP A 95 8.12 13.09 -29.89
N SER A 96 6.87 12.77 -30.23
CA SER A 96 6.50 11.58 -31.00
C SER A 96 6.51 11.82 -32.51
N THR A 97 7.18 12.86 -33.01
CA THR A 97 7.02 13.36 -34.39
C THR A 97 7.77 12.58 -35.47
N THR A 98 8.42 11.46 -35.16
CA THR A 98 8.84 10.50 -36.19
C THR A 98 7.68 9.55 -36.52
N GLU A 99 6.72 10.06 -37.30
CA GLU A 99 5.80 9.22 -38.05
C GLU A 99 6.62 8.30 -38.98
N ASN A 100 6.44 6.99 -38.83
CA ASN A 100 7.22 5.91 -39.45
C ASN A 100 8.52 5.54 -38.72
N SER A 101 8.40 5.11 -37.47
CA SER A 101 9.31 4.12 -36.91
C SER A 101 8.51 3.18 -36.01
N THR A 102 8.38 1.93 -36.48
CA THR A 102 8.20 0.76 -35.63
C THR A 102 9.02 0.94 -34.36
N GLU A 103 8.37 0.95 -33.19
CA GLU A 103 8.92 0.76 -31.84
C GLU A 103 10.46 0.61 -31.75
N ASN A 104 11.20 1.68 -32.06
CA ASN A 104 12.64 1.86 -31.85
C ASN A 104 13.18 3.00 -32.74
N ASN A 105 13.70 4.03 -32.06
CA ASN A 105 14.50 5.18 -32.51
C ASN A 105 13.76 6.49 -32.78
N SER A 106 13.99 7.49 -31.90
CA SER A 106 14.14 8.91 -32.32
C SER A 106 14.50 9.94 -31.22
N SER A 107 15.21 9.59 -30.16
CA SER A 107 16.25 10.45 -29.52
C SER A 107 16.97 9.59 -28.47
N SER A 108 18.30 9.60 -28.44
CA SER A 108 19.08 8.73 -27.54
C SER A 108 18.87 9.00 -26.05
N ASP A 109 18.22 10.11 -25.68
CA ASP A 109 18.19 10.61 -24.30
C ASP A 109 16.83 11.20 -23.91
N CYS A 110 15.72 10.62 -24.40
CA CYS A 110 14.39 11.06 -23.98
C CYS A 110 13.81 10.12 -22.93
N ASN A 111 14.03 10.45 -21.65
CA ASN A 111 13.44 9.71 -20.54
C ASN A 111 12.44 10.59 -19.76
N ILE A 112 11.27 10.04 -19.43
CA ILE A 112 10.24 10.71 -18.62
C ILE A 112 10.18 10.09 -17.21
N THR A 113 10.67 8.86 -17.06
CA THR A 113 10.53 8.07 -15.82
C THR A 113 11.84 7.44 -15.39
N PHE A 114 12.09 7.44 -14.08
CA PHE A 114 13.21 6.71 -13.50
C PHE A 114 12.71 5.73 -12.45
N MET A 115 13.25 4.52 -12.41
CA MET A 115 12.79 3.48 -11.48
C MET A 115 13.96 2.88 -10.70
N VAL A 116 13.77 2.73 -9.40
CA VAL A 116 14.72 2.07 -8.49
C VAL A 116 14.00 0.92 -7.78
N TRP A 117 14.67 -0.23 -7.73
CA TRP A 117 14.23 -1.39 -6.98
C TRP A 117 14.86 -1.37 -5.59
N PHE A 118 14.01 -1.51 -4.56
CA PHE A 118 14.44 -1.65 -3.17
C PHE A 118 14.50 -3.13 -2.81
N ASN A 119 15.33 -3.85 -3.56
CA ASN A 119 15.76 -5.21 -3.27
C ASN A 119 17.29 -5.33 -3.41
N GLY A 120 17.92 -6.18 -2.61
CA GLY A 120 19.36 -6.43 -2.69
C GLY A 120 20.19 -5.21 -2.27
N THR A 121 20.74 -4.46 -3.23
CA THR A 121 21.64 -3.31 -2.99
C THR A 121 20.97 -2.23 -2.14
N PHE A 122 19.70 -1.96 -2.41
CA PHE A 122 18.89 -0.99 -1.67
C PHE A 122 17.90 -1.77 -0.80
N GLY A 123 18.08 -1.69 0.51
CA GLY A 123 17.34 -2.46 1.50
C GLY A 123 16.48 -1.59 2.42
N VAL A 124 16.22 -2.10 3.61
CA VAL A 124 15.50 -1.38 4.66
C VAL A 124 16.33 -0.18 5.10
N GLY A 125 15.71 1.00 5.16
CA GLY A 125 16.40 2.23 5.49
C GLY A 125 15.67 3.48 5.03
N GLU A 126 16.29 4.63 5.29
CA GLU A 126 15.82 5.93 4.85
C GLU A 126 16.76 6.48 3.78
N TYR A 127 16.20 6.83 2.63
CA TYR A 127 16.91 7.30 1.45
C TYR A 127 16.51 8.75 1.16
N ASN A 128 17.38 9.67 1.57
CA ASN A 128 17.23 11.10 1.30
C ASN A 128 17.85 11.42 -0.06
N TYR A 129 17.00 11.63 -1.05
CA TYR A 129 17.41 11.87 -2.44
C TYR A 129 17.13 13.33 -2.83
N GLN A 130 17.74 13.75 -3.92
CA GLN A 130 17.54 15.08 -4.49
C GLN A 130 16.99 14.96 -5.91
N ASP A 131 16.12 15.89 -6.27
CA ASP A 131 15.75 16.19 -7.65
C ASP A 131 16.40 17.51 -8.04
N LEU A 132 17.36 17.43 -8.96
CA LEU A 132 18.14 18.55 -9.47
C LEU A 132 17.50 19.06 -10.75
N LEU A 133 17.00 20.29 -10.71
CA LEU A 133 16.44 20.96 -11.88
C LEU A 133 17.57 21.58 -12.70
N SER A 134 17.40 21.63 -14.03
CA SER A 134 18.35 22.29 -14.94
C SER A 134 18.52 23.79 -14.69
N ASP A 135 17.58 24.43 -13.99
CA ASP A 135 17.66 25.83 -13.57
C ASP A 135 18.49 26.06 -12.28
N GLY A 136 18.99 24.99 -11.66
CA GLY A 136 19.77 25.00 -10.42
C GLY A 136 18.94 24.88 -9.14
N THR A 137 17.61 24.77 -9.25
CA THR A 137 16.75 24.47 -8.10
C THR A 137 16.97 23.02 -7.64
N VAL A 138 16.95 22.82 -6.33
CA VAL A 138 17.07 21.48 -5.72
C VAL A 138 15.83 21.21 -4.89
N LEU A 139 15.17 20.09 -5.17
CA LEU A 139 14.07 19.56 -4.37
C LEU A 139 14.55 18.33 -3.59
N ASN A 140 14.21 18.24 -2.31
CA ASN A 140 14.58 17.09 -1.49
C ASN A 140 13.38 16.16 -1.33
N GLY A 141 13.63 14.87 -1.40
CA GLY A 141 12.65 13.84 -1.10
C GLY A 141 13.23 12.72 -0.24
N THR A 142 12.34 11.95 0.36
CA THR A 142 12.72 10.86 1.26
C THR A 142 11.91 9.62 0.93
N ILE A 143 12.58 8.49 0.73
CA ILE A 143 11.95 7.17 0.67
C ILE A 143 12.30 6.41 1.96
N VAL A 144 11.28 5.99 2.70
CA VAL A 144 11.44 5.13 3.87
C VAL A 144 11.05 3.71 3.49
N VAL A 145 12.02 2.81 3.50
CA VAL A 145 11.82 1.39 3.22
C VAL A 145 11.70 0.65 4.52
N MET A 146 10.57 -0.02 4.73
CA MET A 146 10.30 -0.81 5.92
C MET A 146 10.47 -2.31 5.66
N GLU A 147 10.74 -3.06 6.72
CA GLU A 147 10.60 -4.52 6.67
C GLU A 147 9.15 -4.91 6.43
N ASP A 148 8.96 -6.01 5.69
CA ASP A 148 7.67 -6.68 5.58
C ASP A 148 7.35 -7.39 6.90
N VAL A 149 6.79 -6.65 7.87
CA VAL A 149 6.41 -7.19 9.18
C VAL A 149 4.91 -7.46 9.19
N HIS A 150 4.54 -8.73 9.27
CA HIS A 150 3.17 -9.16 9.50
C HIS A 150 3.05 -9.77 10.90
N ILE A 151 2.30 -9.11 11.79
CA ILE A 151 2.04 -9.63 13.14
C ILE A 151 0.80 -10.52 13.06
N GLU A 152 0.99 -11.83 13.02
CA GLU A 152 -0.13 -12.81 13.03
C GLU A 152 -0.99 -12.73 14.29
N ASN A 153 -0.46 -12.19 15.40
CA ASN A 153 -1.21 -11.95 16.63
C ASN A 153 -1.89 -10.57 16.69
N SER A 154 -2.07 -9.91 15.55
CA SER A 154 -3.00 -8.79 15.46
C SER A 154 -4.39 -9.36 15.73
N THR A 155 -4.85 -9.28 16.98
CA THR A 155 -6.22 -9.62 17.35
C THR A 155 -7.13 -8.87 16.40
N SER A 156 -7.66 -9.57 15.40
CA SER A 156 -8.69 -9.02 14.54
C SER A 156 -9.75 -8.41 15.46
N PRO A 157 -10.22 -7.20 15.17
CA PRO A 157 -11.17 -6.52 16.03
C PRO A 157 -12.30 -7.50 16.36
N ALA A 158 -12.58 -7.68 17.65
CA ALA A 158 -13.62 -8.63 18.07
C ALA A 158 -14.92 -8.28 17.34
N ILE A 159 -15.71 -9.31 16.99
CA ILE A 159 -17.02 -9.11 16.35
C ILE A 159 -17.82 -8.16 17.25
N GLY A 160 -18.13 -6.95 16.74
CA GLY A 160 -18.80 -5.88 17.50
C GLY A 160 -17.91 -4.69 17.93
N SER A 161 -16.66 -4.64 17.50
CA SER A 161 -15.78 -3.46 17.69
C SER A 161 -16.22 -2.28 16.81
N THR A 162 -16.38 -1.12 17.43
CA THR A 162 -16.74 0.14 16.75
C THR A 162 -15.47 0.97 16.53
N PHE A 163 -15.29 1.47 15.31
CA PHE A 163 -14.20 2.39 14.97
C PHE A 163 -14.71 3.82 15.08
N GLY A 164 -14.14 4.62 15.99
CA GLY A 164 -14.22 6.08 15.90
C GLY A 164 -15.30 6.81 16.69
N ALA A 165 -15.92 6.21 17.72
CA ALA A 165 -16.73 6.99 18.67
C ALA A 165 -15.91 7.28 19.94
N THR A 166 -15.25 8.44 19.96
CA THR A 166 -14.73 8.99 21.23
C THR A 166 -15.91 9.65 21.96
N GLU A 167 -16.49 8.96 22.94
CA GLU A 167 -17.32 9.64 23.94
C GLU A 167 -16.37 10.41 24.87
N ASN A 168 -16.18 11.69 24.56
CA ASN A 168 -15.43 12.59 25.41
C ASN A 168 -16.35 13.06 26.55
N GLU A 169 -16.27 12.42 27.71
CA GLU A 169 -16.91 12.90 28.92
C GLU A 169 -16.26 14.22 29.37
N ASN A 170 -17.11 15.26 29.45
CA ASN A 170 -17.01 16.43 30.33
C ASN A 170 -16.27 17.69 29.82
N VAL A 171 -17.02 18.71 29.36
CA VAL A 171 -17.05 20.12 29.88
C VAL A 171 -18.32 20.84 29.35
N GLN A 172 -19.07 21.49 30.24
CA GLN A 172 -20.33 22.25 30.03
C GLN A 172 -20.07 23.69 29.46
N PRO A 173 -21.09 24.51 29.11
CA PRO A 173 -21.66 24.71 27.77
C PRO A 173 -21.50 26.17 27.28
N SER A 174 -21.37 26.41 25.98
CA SER A 174 -21.64 27.77 25.46
C SER A 174 -22.10 27.69 24.01
N SER A 175 -23.42 27.64 23.89
CA SER A 175 -24.29 28.24 22.87
C SER A 175 -23.73 28.34 21.44
N VAL A 176 -24.24 27.52 20.53
CA VAL A 176 -24.93 27.97 19.30
C VAL A 176 -25.88 26.85 18.83
N GLU A 177 -27.17 27.18 18.89
CA GLU A 177 -28.34 26.75 18.08
C GLU A 177 -28.59 25.27 17.80
N GLU A 178 -29.70 24.81 18.38
CA GLU A 178 -30.40 23.55 18.17
C GLU A 178 -31.07 23.53 16.77
N GLU A 179 -30.72 22.53 15.95
CA GLU A 179 -31.68 21.94 15.01
C GLU A 179 -31.75 20.44 15.33
N ASP A 180 -32.73 20.08 16.17
CA ASP A 180 -33.05 18.71 16.53
C ASP A 180 -33.68 17.99 15.33
N VAL A 181 -33.00 16.97 14.80
CA VAL A 181 -33.61 15.92 13.99
C VAL A 181 -33.53 14.61 14.76
N ASP A 182 -34.65 14.29 15.41
CA ASP A 182 -34.95 13.09 16.18
C ASP A 182 -35.09 11.84 15.27
N ASP A 183 -33.97 11.29 14.78
CA ASP A 183 -33.96 10.12 13.87
C ASP A 183 -33.61 8.79 14.58
N GLY A 184 -33.32 8.84 15.88
CA GLY A 184 -32.87 7.69 16.65
C GLY A 184 -33.98 6.75 17.13
N ASP A 185 -35.14 7.32 17.48
CA ASP A 185 -36.26 6.55 18.05
C ASP A 185 -37.12 5.89 16.97
N ASP A 186 -37.22 6.50 15.79
CA ASP A 186 -37.99 5.97 14.67
C ASP A 186 -37.35 4.72 14.06
N ILE A 187 -36.01 4.68 13.93
CA ILE A 187 -35.29 3.49 13.47
C ILE A 187 -35.43 2.34 14.48
N ARG A 188 -35.35 2.64 15.78
CA ARG A 188 -35.54 1.64 16.85
C ARG A 188 -36.95 1.07 16.83
N ARG A 189 -37.97 1.92 16.67
CA ARG A 189 -39.36 1.48 16.51
C ARG A 189 -39.56 0.64 15.26
N LEU A 190 -38.95 1.03 14.14
CA LEU A 190 -39.04 0.30 12.88
C LEU A 190 -38.42 -1.10 13.00
N ILE A 191 -37.23 -1.23 13.62
CA ILE A 191 -36.57 -2.52 13.85
C ILE A 191 -37.41 -3.41 14.78
N LEU A 192 -37.99 -2.86 15.84
CA LEU A 192 -38.86 -3.60 16.76
C LEU A 192 -40.15 -4.07 16.07
N MET A 193 -40.74 -3.26 15.19
CA MET A 193 -41.95 -3.62 14.46
C MET A 193 -41.69 -4.73 13.43
N VAL A 194 -40.59 -4.65 12.69
CA VAL A 194 -40.17 -5.67 11.71
C VAL A 194 -39.81 -7.00 12.41
N GLY A 195 -39.12 -6.93 13.55
CA GLY A 195 -38.82 -8.10 14.37
C GLY A 195 -40.08 -8.77 14.94
N GLY A 196 -41.06 -7.98 15.39
CA GLY A 196 -42.32 -8.50 15.92
C GLY A 196 -43.17 -9.23 14.88
N LEU A 197 -43.31 -8.65 13.68
CA LEU A 197 -44.10 -9.23 12.60
C LEU A 197 -43.47 -10.52 12.05
N SER A 198 -42.14 -10.56 11.92
CA SER A 198 -41.43 -11.77 11.45
C SER A 198 -41.52 -12.93 12.45
N GLY A 199 -41.40 -12.65 13.76
CA GLY A 199 -41.53 -13.66 14.81
C GLY A 199 -42.92 -14.31 14.86
N LEU A 200 -43.99 -13.51 14.75
CA LEU A 200 -45.36 -14.02 14.73
C LEU A 200 -45.65 -14.84 13.45
N GLY A 201 -45.12 -14.40 12.30
CA GLY A 201 -45.23 -15.14 11.05
C GLY A 201 -44.60 -16.53 11.09
N ALA A 202 -43.41 -16.66 11.71
CA ALA A 202 -42.74 -17.93 11.87
C ALA A 202 -43.51 -18.90 12.78
N LEU A 203 -44.06 -18.40 13.89
CA LEU A 203 -44.91 -19.21 14.78
C LEU A 203 -46.20 -19.68 14.07
N GLY A 204 -46.81 -18.83 13.25
CA GLY A 204 -47.96 -19.21 12.43
C GLY A 204 -47.65 -20.34 11.43
N LEU A 205 -46.49 -20.27 10.77
CA LEU A 205 -46.04 -21.34 9.87
C LEU A 205 -45.76 -22.65 10.61
N ILE A 206 -45.19 -22.59 11.81
CA ILE A 206 -44.94 -23.77 12.64
C ILE A 206 -46.26 -24.44 13.04
N VAL A 207 -47.27 -23.66 13.46
CA VAL A 207 -48.60 -24.21 13.80
C VAL A 207 -49.27 -24.83 12.57
N LEU A 208 -49.19 -24.19 11.40
CA LEU A 208 -49.71 -24.76 10.14
C LEU A 208 -49.04 -26.08 9.75
N LEU A 209 -47.72 -26.20 9.97
CA LEU A 209 -46.99 -27.44 9.73
C LEU A 209 -47.38 -28.57 10.70
N LEU A 210 -47.69 -28.22 11.95
CA LEU A 210 -48.17 -29.19 12.94
C LEU A 210 -49.59 -29.67 12.64
N ILE A 211 -50.48 -28.78 12.16
CA ILE A 211 -51.85 -29.13 11.77
C ILE A 211 -51.88 -29.97 10.48
N ARG A 212 -50.99 -29.69 9.52
CA ARG A 212 -50.93 -30.42 8.23
C ARG A 212 -50.39 -31.86 8.36
N ARG A 213 -49.76 -32.22 9.49
CA ARG A 213 -49.17 -33.54 9.74
C ARG A 213 -50.06 -34.45 10.61
N SER A 214 -51.24 -33.99 11.02
CA SER A 214 -52.32 -34.82 11.58
C SER A 214 -53.36 -35.14 10.51
#